data_AF-A0A9W9ZFC3-F1
#
_entry.id   AF-A0A9W9ZFC3-F1
#
_cell.length_a   1.000
_cell.length_b   1.000
_cell.length_c   1.000
_cell.angle_alpha   90.00
_cell.angle_beta   90.00
_cell.angle_gamma   90.00
#
_symmetry.space_group_name_H-M   'P 1'
#
loop_
_entity.id
_entity.type
_entity.pdbx_description
1 polymer ?
#
loop_
_entity_poly.entity_id
_entity_poly.type
_entity_poly.pdbx_seq_one_letter_code
_entity_poly.pdbx_strand_id
1 'polypeptide(L)'
;MDDPAVLALTPYIVDDSDSAATRQLVNPERVHRHEDPYDLVVLAQEVQKADQFVRCAASNKLILIAEQIRHLQEQARKVLEETKRDAELHHAACNFKKRPGQMYYLYKRNNGTTYFSMLSPKDWGPSCPHEPLGAYRLEADMSWTKAEDVERRSKDIALVDRLLSAEVPAIEYILPPHKGNGFSTMPALTRKTVIEDISDQTGPIVEEPQ
;
A
#
# COMPACT_ATOMS: atom_id res chain seq x y z
N MET A 1 65.43 37.83 -18.78
CA MET A 1 66.14 36.58 -18.47
C MET A 1 65.05 35.61 -18.08
N ASP A 2 64.49 34.95 -19.09
CA ASP A 2 63.39 34.01 -18.93
C ASP A 2 63.99 32.63 -18.65
N ASP A 3 63.68 32.10 -17.48
CA ASP A 3 64.19 30.83 -16.97
C ASP A 3 63.49 29.67 -17.71
N PRO A 4 64.20 28.80 -18.45
CA PRO A 4 63.59 27.79 -19.32
C PRO A 4 62.98 26.58 -18.59
N ALA A 5 62.92 26.61 -17.25
CA ALA A 5 62.53 25.47 -16.43
C ALA A 5 61.07 25.48 -15.91
N VAL A 6 60.30 26.54 -16.15
CA VAL A 6 58.92 26.65 -15.62
C VAL A 6 57.84 26.18 -16.62
N LEU A 7 58.22 25.75 -17.82
CA LEU A 7 57.28 25.25 -18.84
C LEU A 7 56.93 23.76 -18.72
N ALA A 8 57.39 23.05 -17.69
CA ALA A 8 57.31 21.58 -17.66
C ALA A 8 56.10 20.99 -16.92
N LEU A 9 55.17 21.77 -16.35
CA LEU A 9 54.15 21.24 -15.43
C LEU A 9 52.75 21.86 -15.52
N THR A 10 52.30 22.31 -16.70
CA THR A 10 50.86 22.50 -16.94
C THR A 10 50.29 21.21 -17.53
N PRO A 11 49.35 20.52 -16.85
CA PRO A 11 48.67 19.39 -17.46
C PRO A 11 47.90 19.91 -18.66
N TYR A 12 48.21 19.40 -19.84
CA TYR A 12 47.46 19.73 -21.05
C TYR A 12 46.05 19.18 -20.91
N ILE A 13 45.08 20.04 -20.61
CA ILE A 13 43.68 19.64 -20.61
C ILE A 13 43.31 19.34 -22.06
N VAL A 14 42.69 18.18 -22.28
CA VAL A 14 42.33 17.58 -23.58
C VAL A 14 41.33 18.41 -24.41
N ASP A 15 41.01 19.62 -23.98
CA ASP A 15 39.93 20.46 -24.50
C ASP A 15 40.43 21.71 -25.26
N ASP A 16 41.72 21.78 -25.55
CA ASP A 16 42.29 22.80 -26.43
C ASP A 16 42.04 22.38 -27.90
N SER A 17 41.07 23.05 -28.53
CA SER A 17 40.58 22.75 -29.88
C SER A 17 41.59 23.06 -30.98
N ASP A 18 42.63 23.82 -30.68
CA ASP A 18 43.71 24.15 -31.62
C ASP A 18 44.97 23.28 -31.43
N SER A 19 44.97 22.36 -30.46
CA SER A 19 46.08 21.44 -30.25
C SER A 19 46.35 20.54 -31.45
N ALA A 20 47.62 20.44 -31.85
CA ALA A 20 48.05 19.40 -32.78
C ALA A 20 47.83 17.98 -32.22
N ALA A 21 47.95 17.79 -30.90
CA ALA A 21 47.74 16.50 -30.26
C ALA A 21 46.26 16.08 -30.27
N THR A 22 45.33 17.00 -29.97
CA THR A 22 43.88 16.74 -30.03
C THR A 22 43.43 16.42 -31.47
N ARG A 23 44.00 17.12 -32.48
CA ARG A 23 43.78 16.81 -33.90
C ARG A 23 44.34 15.46 -34.36
N GLN A 24 45.38 14.97 -33.69
CA GLN A 24 46.02 13.69 -34.03
C GLN A 24 45.36 12.49 -33.32
N LEU A 25 44.76 12.71 -32.15
CA LEU A 25 44.04 11.68 -31.39
C LEU A 25 42.65 11.39 -31.95
N VAL A 26 42.00 12.40 -32.53
CA VAL A 26 40.68 12.25 -33.13
C VAL A 26 40.86 12.22 -34.64
N ASN A 27 40.73 11.05 -35.28
CA ASN A 27 40.75 10.98 -36.73
C ASN A 27 39.40 11.50 -37.27
N PRO A 28 39.33 12.73 -37.83
CA PRO A 28 38.07 13.36 -38.21
C PRO A 28 37.32 12.57 -39.29
N GLU A 29 38.04 11.80 -40.10
CA GLU A 29 37.52 10.92 -41.15
C GLU A 29 36.93 9.61 -40.61
N ARG A 30 37.27 9.20 -39.38
CA ARG A 30 36.70 7.99 -38.73
C ARG A 30 35.49 8.31 -37.85
N VAL A 31 35.35 9.54 -37.39
CA VAL A 31 34.21 9.93 -36.53
C VAL A 31 32.91 10.15 -37.32
N HIS A 32 33.01 10.37 -38.63
CA HIS A 32 31.87 10.75 -39.49
C HIS A 32 31.60 9.78 -40.64
N ARG A 33 32.38 8.70 -40.76
CA ARG A 33 32.24 7.73 -41.84
C ARG A 33 31.63 6.46 -41.28
N HIS A 34 30.36 6.21 -41.59
CA HIS A 34 29.78 4.86 -41.48
C HIS A 34 30.59 3.96 -42.42
N GLU A 35 31.60 3.25 -41.91
CA GLU A 35 32.50 2.41 -42.71
C GLU A 35 31.72 1.27 -43.40
N ASP A 36 30.54 0.91 -42.88
CA ASP A 36 29.62 -0.07 -43.46
C ASP A 36 28.20 0.55 -43.56
N PRO A 37 27.56 0.57 -44.76
CA PRO A 37 26.15 0.93 -44.91
C PRO A 37 25.19 0.19 -43.95
N TYR A 38 25.60 -0.96 -43.43
CA TYR A 38 24.84 -1.74 -42.44
C TYR A 38 24.77 -1.08 -41.05
N ASP A 39 25.68 -0.16 -40.70
CA ASP A 39 25.75 0.48 -39.37
C ASP A 39 24.50 1.34 -39.06
N LEU A 40 24.00 2.08 -40.05
CA LEU A 40 22.74 2.82 -39.92
C LEU A 40 21.54 1.89 -39.67
N VAL A 41 21.56 0.70 -40.26
CA VAL A 41 20.52 -0.33 -40.05
C VAL A 41 20.64 -0.91 -38.64
N VAL A 42 21.86 -1.17 -38.15
CA VAL A 42 22.10 -1.63 -36.78
C VAL A 42 21.63 -0.59 -35.76
N LEU A 43 21.98 0.69 -35.94
CA LEU A 43 21.52 1.77 -35.09
C LEU A 43 19.99 1.88 -35.09
N ALA A 44 19.35 1.81 -36.25
CA ALA A 44 17.88 1.83 -36.35
C ALA A 44 17.24 0.64 -35.61
N GLN A 45 17.83 -0.55 -35.69
CA GLN A 45 17.38 -1.72 -34.93
C GLN A 45 17.54 -1.51 -33.42
N GLU A 46 18.61 -0.86 -32.97
CA GLU A 46 18.84 -0.61 -31.55
C GLU A 46 17.87 0.44 -30.98
N VAL A 47 17.62 1.52 -31.72
CA VAL A 47 16.57 2.50 -31.38
C VAL A 47 15.20 1.82 -31.30
N GLN A 48 14.88 0.96 -32.26
CA GLN A 48 13.63 0.20 -32.25
C GLN A 48 13.51 -0.73 -31.02
N LYS A 49 14.60 -1.40 -30.63
CA LYS A 49 14.64 -2.22 -29.40
C LYS A 49 14.44 -1.37 -28.15
N ALA A 50 15.11 -0.22 -28.06
CA ALA A 50 14.95 0.71 -26.94
C ALA A 50 13.49 1.17 -26.80
N ASP A 51 12.85 1.55 -27.91
CA ASP A 51 11.43 1.93 -27.94
C ASP A 51 10.51 0.79 -27.49
N GLN A 52 10.81 -0.45 -27.92
CA GLN A 52 10.07 -1.63 -27.46
C GLN A 52 10.21 -1.81 -25.94
N PHE A 53 11.41 -1.69 -25.37
CA PHE A 53 11.61 -1.80 -23.93
C PHE A 53 10.89 -0.71 -23.16
N VAL A 54 10.93 0.55 -23.63
CA VAL A 54 10.19 1.66 -23.01
C VAL A 54 8.70 1.39 -23.04
N ARG A 55 8.16 0.91 -24.17
CA ARG A 55 6.75 0.52 -24.28
C ARG A 55 6.39 -0.61 -23.32
N CYS A 56 7.18 -1.67 -23.25
CA CYS A 56 6.95 -2.77 -22.32
C CYS A 56 6.97 -2.29 -20.86
N ALA A 57 7.94 -1.47 -20.49
CA ALA A 57 8.05 -0.91 -19.15
C ALA A 57 6.85 -0.01 -18.80
N ALA A 58 6.42 0.84 -19.73
CA ALA A 58 5.23 1.68 -19.55
C ALA A 58 3.96 0.83 -19.41
N SER A 59 3.76 -0.17 -20.27
CA SER A 59 2.61 -1.09 -20.22
C SER A 59 2.54 -1.82 -18.88
N ASN A 60 3.66 -2.36 -18.37
CA ASN A 60 3.67 -3.05 -17.07
C ASN A 60 3.28 -2.13 -15.92
N LYS A 61 3.76 -0.87 -15.91
CA LYS A 61 3.36 0.13 -14.91
C LYS A 61 1.88 0.50 -15.03
N LEU A 62 1.37 0.66 -16.25
CA LEU A 62 -0.05 0.96 -16.48
C LEU A 62 -0.96 -0.20 -16.06
N ILE A 63 -0.54 -1.45 -16.25
CA ILE A 63 -1.27 -2.64 -15.77
C ILE A 63 -1.38 -2.61 -14.24
N LEU A 64 -0.26 -2.34 -13.53
CA LEU A 64 -0.27 -2.21 -12.07
C LEU A 64 -1.24 -1.12 -11.60
N ILE A 65 -1.18 0.07 -12.23
CA ILE A 65 -2.07 1.19 -11.89
C ILE A 65 -3.53 0.81 -12.14
N ALA A 66 -3.84 0.15 -13.25
CA ALA A 66 -5.19 -0.30 -13.56
C ALA A 66 -5.71 -1.30 -12.50
N GLU A 67 -4.86 -2.22 -12.04
CA GLU A 67 -5.20 -3.16 -10.98
C GLU A 67 -5.48 -2.44 -9.64
N GLN A 68 -4.66 -1.45 -9.28
CA GLN A 68 -4.88 -0.62 -8.10
C GLN A 68 -6.20 0.15 -8.19
N ILE A 69 -6.51 0.75 -9.35
CA ILE A 69 -7.78 1.45 -9.58
C ILE A 69 -8.95 0.48 -9.40
N ARG A 70 -8.86 -0.73 -9.97
CA ARG A 70 -9.90 -1.75 -9.81
C ARG A 70 -10.10 -2.14 -8.35
N HIS A 71 -9.01 -2.29 -7.59
CA HIS A 71 -9.07 -2.56 -6.17
C HIS A 71 -9.79 -1.43 -5.42
N LEU A 72 -9.41 -0.17 -5.66
CA LEU A 72 -10.05 1.00 -5.05
C LEU A 72 -11.54 1.09 -5.39
N GLN A 73 -11.93 0.81 -6.63
CA GLN A 73 -13.34 0.77 -7.05
C GLN A 73 -14.13 -0.28 -6.25
N GLU A 74 -13.56 -1.48 -6.07
CA GLU A 74 -14.21 -2.53 -5.29
C GLU A 74 -14.30 -2.18 -3.79
N GLN A 75 -13.27 -1.54 -3.22
CA GLN A 75 -13.35 -1.02 -1.85
C GLN A 75 -14.46 0.03 -1.72
N ALA A 76 -14.55 0.98 -2.65
CA ALA A 76 -15.59 2.00 -2.66
C ALA A 76 -17.00 1.38 -2.76
N ARG A 77 -17.17 0.37 -3.63
CA ARG A 77 -18.44 -0.36 -3.75
C ARG A 77 -18.86 -1.00 -2.43
N LYS A 78 -17.93 -1.69 -1.74
CA LYS A 78 -18.20 -2.31 -0.44
C LYS A 78 -18.61 -1.29 0.62
N VAL A 79 -17.89 -0.17 0.72
CA VAL A 79 -18.23 0.90 1.67
C VAL A 79 -19.63 1.45 1.41
N LEU A 80 -20.03 1.65 0.15
CA LEU A 80 -21.37 2.12 -0.19
C LEU A 80 -22.47 1.10 0.17
N GLU A 81 -22.23 -0.18 -0.10
CA GLU A 81 -23.15 -1.27 0.25
C GLU A 81 -23.31 -1.42 1.77
N GLU A 82 -22.21 -1.36 2.51
CA GLU A 82 -22.21 -1.36 3.98
C GLU A 82 -22.95 -0.16 4.54
N THR A 83 -22.68 1.05 4.02
CA THR A 83 -23.36 2.28 4.45
C THR A 83 -24.86 2.19 4.20
N LYS A 84 -25.28 1.71 3.03
CA LYS A 84 -26.70 1.54 2.70
C LYS A 84 -27.37 0.55 3.64
N ARG A 85 -26.75 -0.62 3.85
CA ARG A 85 -27.25 -1.64 4.77
C ARG A 85 -27.35 -1.09 6.20
N ASP A 86 -26.34 -0.39 6.67
CA ASP A 86 -26.33 0.20 8.02
C ASP A 86 -27.43 1.25 8.16
N ALA A 87 -27.67 2.08 7.14
CA ALA A 87 -28.78 3.03 7.12
C ALA A 87 -30.15 2.33 7.20
N GLU A 88 -30.35 1.24 6.43
CA GLU A 88 -31.57 0.43 6.46
C GLU A 88 -31.79 -0.19 7.85
N LEU A 89 -30.75 -0.75 8.47
CA LEU A 89 -30.82 -1.31 9.82
C LEU A 89 -31.08 -0.20 10.87
N HIS A 90 -30.48 0.97 10.71
CA HIS A 90 -30.76 2.10 11.59
C HIS A 90 -32.22 2.55 11.49
N HIS A 91 -32.80 2.54 10.29
CA HIS A 91 -34.19 2.90 10.03
C HIS A 91 -35.21 1.84 10.45
N ALA A 92 -34.80 0.57 10.61
CA ALA A 92 -35.68 -0.50 11.07
C ALA A 92 -36.34 -0.14 12.42
N ALA A 93 -37.64 -0.42 12.52
CA ALA A 93 -38.44 -0.07 13.69
C ALA A 93 -37.88 -0.72 14.96
N CYS A 94 -37.85 0.03 16.06
CA CYS A 94 -37.24 -0.44 17.30
C CYS A 94 -37.95 0.19 18.49
N ASN A 95 -38.45 -0.66 19.41
CA ASN A 95 -39.18 -0.22 20.60
C ASN A 95 -38.27 0.05 21.80
N PHE A 96 -36.96 -0.09 21.63
CA PHE A 96 -35.97 0.07 22.69
C PHE A 96 -34.80 0.94 22.20
N LYS A 97 -34.05 1.49 23.15
CA LYS A 97 -32.82 2.21 22.83
C LYS A 97 -31.72 1.22 22.46
N LYS A 98 -31.19 1.35 21.24
CA LYS A 98 -30.05 0.57 20.75
C LYS A 98 -28.79 0.93 21.58
N ARG A 99 -28.05 -0.08 22.02
CA ARG A 99 -26.83 0.03 22.84
C ARG A 99 -25.70 -0.72 22.12
N PRO A 100 -24.54 -0.07 21.90
CA PRO A 100 -23.36 -0.75 21.38
C PRO A 100 -22.98 -1.98 22.22
N GLY A 101 -22.37 -2.98 21.56
CA GLY A 101 -21.95 -4.26 22.12
C GLY A 101 -23.06 -5.32 22.21
N GLN A 102 -24.33 -4.94 21.98
CA GLN A 102 -25.46 -5.86 22.11
C GLN A 102 -25.85 -6.50 20.78
N MET A 103 -26.40 -7.72 20.90
CA MET A 103 -26.99 -8.46 19.79
C MET A 103 -28.45 -8.10 19.59
N TYR A 104 -28.82 -7.94 18.33
CA TYR A 104 -30.15 -7.60 17.87
C TYR A 104 -30.57 -8.52 16.73
N TYR A 105 -31.83 -8.94 16.76
CA TYR A 105 -32.41 -9.86 15.79
C TYR A 105 -33.44 -9.12 14.94
N LEU A 106 -33.24 -9.12 13.63
CA LEU A 106 -34.10 -8.47 12.66
C LEU A 106 -35.20 -9.42 12.22
N TYR A 107 -36.44 -8.95 12.28
CA TYR A 107 -37.62 -9.69 11.87
C TYR A 107 -38.46 -8.91 10.86
N LYS A 108 -39.24 -9.63 10.06
CA LYS A 108 -40.22 -9.05 9.14
C LYS A 108 -41.64 -9.39 9.61
N ARG A 109 -42.45 -8.35 9.76
CA ARG A 109 -43.89 -8.51 10.03
C ARG A 109 -44.63 -8.87 8.75
N ASN A 110 -45.84 -9.40 8.89
CA ASN A 110 -46.71 -9.77 7.77
C ASN A 110 -47.09 -8.57 6.89
N ASN A 111 -47.07 -7.35 7.46
CA ASN A 111 -47.30 -6.10 6.72
C ASN A 111 -46.05 -5.62 5.92
N GLY A 112 -44.95 -6.37 5.94
CA GLY A 112 -43.70 -6.06 5.25
C GLY A 112 -42.73 -5.17 6.03
N THR A 113 -43.12 -4.61 7.18
CA THR A 113 -42.25 -3.76 7.99
C THR A 113 -41.18 -4.59 8.71
N THR A 114 -39.93 -4.14 8.65
CA THR A 114 -38.82 -4.73 9.40
C THR A 114 -38.65 -4.07 10.76
N TYR A 115 -38.32 -4.87 11.78
CA TYR A 115 -38.12 -4.38 13.13
C TYR A 115 -37.07 -5.22 13.89
N PHE A 116 -36.42 -4.59 14.86
CA PHE A 116 -35.46 -5.26 15.74
C PHE A 116 -36.11 -5.77 17.04
N SER A 117 -35.66 -6.94 17.49
CA SER A 117 -35.91 -7.51 18.81
C SER A 117 -34.59 -7.85 19.51
N MET A 118 -34.61 -7.91 20.84
CA MET A 118 -33.50 -8.46 21.64
C MET A 118 -33.58 -9.98 21.77
N LEU A 119 -34.73 -10.57 21.49
CA LEU A 119 -34.96 -12.02 21.59
C LEU A 119 -34.53 -12.71 20.29
N SER A 120 -33.76 -13.79 20.42
CA SER A 120 -33.38 -14.63 19.28
C SER A 120 -34.54 -15.50 18.81
N PRO A 121 -34.49 -16.07 17.59
CA PRO A 121 -35.51 -17.02 17.14
C PRO A 121 -35.65 -18.24 18.07
N LYS A 122 -34.58 -18.61 18.77
CA LYS A 122 -34.60 -19.69 19.76
C LYS A 122 -35.32 -19.27 21.05
N ASP A 123 -35.10 -18.04 21.51
CA ASP A 123 -35.73 -17.51 22.73
C ASP A 123 -37.22 -17.24 22.55
N TRP A 124 -37.63 -16.88 21.33
CA TRP A 124 -39.04 -16.77 20.96
C TRP A 124 -39.77 -18.12 20.98
N GLY A 125 -39.04 -19.23 20.79
CA GLY A 125 -39.61 -20.56 20.70
C GLY A 125 -40.68 -20.69 19.60
N PRO A 126 -41.68 -21.58 19.78
CA PRO A 126 -42.75 -21.79 18.79
C PRO A 126 -43.70 -20.60 18.63
N SER A 127 -43.58 -19.58 19.48
CA SER A 127 -44.43 -18.39 19.46
C SER A 127 -43.86 -17.24 18.64
N CYS A 128 -42.74 -17.43 17.91
CA CYS A 128 -42.21 -16.41 17.01
C CYS A 128 -43.23 -16.10 15.90
N PRO A 129 -43.90 -14.94 15.91
CA PRO A 129 -44.98 -14.66 14.96
C PRO A 129 -44.47 -14.15 13.61
N HIS A 130 -43.16 -13.92 13.49
CA HIS A 130 -42.55 -13.12 12.44
C HIS A 130 -41.32 -13.82 11.85
N GLU A 131 -41.07 -13.59 10.55
CA GLU A 131 -39.98 -14.21 9.81
C GLU A 131 -38.62 -13.66 10.28
N PRO A 132 -37.65 -14.51 10.67
CA PRO A 132 -36.32 -14.08 11.07
C PRO A 132 -35.46 -13.75 9.82
N LEU A 133 -34.98 -12.51 9.72
CA LEU A 133 -34.13 -12.06 8.62
C LEU A 133 -32.63 -12.16 8.92
N GLY A 134 -32.24 -12.00 10.17
CA GLY A 134 -30.84 -12.09 10.56
C GLY A 134 -30.54 -11.59 11.97
N ALA A 135 -29.30 -11.79 12.41
CA ALA A 135 -28.79 -11.35 13.69
C ALA A 135 -27.59 -10.41 13.46
N TYR A 136 -27.54 -9.31 14.21
CA TYR A 136 -26.58 -8.24 14.06
C TYR A 136 -26.13 -7.72 15.42
N ARG A 137 -24.84 -7.49 15.59
CA ARG A 137 -24.27 -6.76 16.73
C ARG A 137 -24.10 -5.29 16.35
N LEU A 138 -24.54 -4.41 17.24
CA LEU A 138 -24.24 -2.98 17.10
C LEU A 138 -22.85 -2.72 17.67
N GLU A 139 -21.95 -2.16 16.87
CA GLU A 139 -20.57 -1.88 17.27
C GLU A 139 -20.44 -0.50 17.95
N ALA A 140 -19.28 -0.23 18.53
CA ALA A 140 -18.99 1.03 19.24
C ALA A 140 -19.03 2.27 18.33
N ASP A 141 -18.69 2.10 17.05
CA ASP A 141 -18.75 3.11 16.00
C ASP A 141 -20.16 3.25 15.37
N MET A 142 -21.17 2.58 15.94
CA MET A 142 -22.55 2.51 15.44
C MET A 142 -22.71 1.78 14.10
N SER A 143 -21.69 1.07 13.62
CA SER A 143 -21.82 0.14 12.51
C SER A 143 -22.50 -1.16 12.93
N TRP A 144 -23.04 -1.89 11.95
CA TRP A 144 -23.69 -3.18 12.20
C TRP A 144 -22.86 -4.34 11.65
N THR A 145 -22.44 -5.24 12.54
CA THR A 145 -21.75 -6.48 12.18
C THR A 145 -22.73 -7.64 12.24
N LYS A 146 -22.79 -8.46 11.18
CA LYS A 146 -23.61 -9.68 11.20
C LYS A 146 -23.08 -10.65 12.25
N ALA A 147 -23.96 -11.44 12.86
CA ALA A 147 -23.57 -12.38 13.91
C ALA A 147 -22.50 -13.41 13.47
N GLU A 148 -22.49 -13.79 12.20
CA GLU A 148 -21.47 -14.68 11.61
C GLU A 148 -20.07 -14.05 11.55
N ASP A 149 -19.98 -12.72 11.40
CA ASP A 149 -18.72 -11.99 11.23
C ASP A 149 -18.16 -11.41 12.53
N VAL A 150 -18.94 -11.46 13.61
CA VAL A 150 -18.59 -10.88 14.91
C VAL A 150 -17.26 -11.42 15.45
N GLU A 151 -17.03 -12.72 15.38
CA GLU A 151 -15.79 -13.33 15.86
C GLU A 151 -14.58 -12.91 15.03
N ARG A 152 -14.73 -12.88 13.70
CA ARG A 152 -13.67 -12.44 12.79
C ARG A 152 -13.29 -10.99 13.09
N ARG A 153 -14.28 -10.08 13.12
CA ARG A 153 -14.06 -8.66 13.44
C ARG A 153 -13.38 -8.48 14.80
N SER A 154 -13.77 -9.25 15.80
CA SER A 154 -13.17 -9.16 17.15
C SER A 154 -11.69 -9.60 17.13
N LYS A 155 -11.32 -10.62 16.35
CA LYS A 155 -9.92 -11.02 16.13
C LYS A 155 -9.13 -9.95 15.37
N ASP A 156 -9.74 -9.35 14.34
CA ASP A 156 -9.11 -8.28 13.55
C ASP A 156 -8.81 -7.06 14.42
N ILE A 157 -9.75 -6.63 15.26
CA ILE A 157 -9.55 -5.52 16.21
C ILE A 157 -8.45 -5.86 17.22
N ALA A 158 -8.47 -7.07 17.79
CA ALA A 158 -7.42 -7.50 18.73
C ALA A 158 -6.02 -7.54 18.09
N LEU A 159 -5.93 -7.90 16.80
CA LEU A 159 -4.69 -7.83 16.04
C LEU A 159 -4.23 -6.39 15.87
N VAL A 160 -5.13 -5.47 15.51
CA VAL A 160 -4.82 -4.04 15.38
C VAL A 160 -4.33 -3.46 16.70
N ASP A 161 -5.00 -3.74 17.82
CA ASP A 161 -4.59 -3.28 19.15
C ASP A 161 -3.19 -3.81 19.54
N ARG A 162 -2.89 -5.06 19.16
CA ARG A 162 -1.54 -5.63 19.34
C ARG A 162 -0.50 -4.89 18.51
N LEU A 163 -0.81 -4.54 17.26
CA LEU A 163 0.11 -3.80 16.40
C LEU A 163 0.32 -2.37 16.88
N LEU A 164 -0.72 -1.72 17.40
CA LEU A 164 -0.63 -0.36 17.96
C LEU A 164 0.13 -0.32 19.28
N SER A 165 0.07 -1.39 20.07
CA SER A 165 0.84 -1.51 21.33
C SER A 165 2.28 -1.97 21.11
N ALA A 166 2.58 -2.62 19.99
CA ALA A 166 3.95 -2.82 19.55
C ALA A 166 4.54 -1.48 19.09
N GLU A 167 5.78 -1.18 19.48
CA GLU A 167 6.50 -0.02 18.94
C GLU A 167 6.72 -0.22 17.44
N VAL A 168 5.84 0.34 16.61
CA VAL A 168 6.00 0.31 15.15
C VAL A 168 7.16 1.25 14.80
N PRO A 169 8.20 0.78 14.08
CA PRO A 169 9.25 1.67 13.60
C PRO A 169 8.60 2.73 12.70
N ALA A 170 8.85 4.00 12.99
CA ALA A 170 8.29 5.11 12.23
C ALA A 170 8.67 4.96 10.75
N ILE A 171 7.67 4.94 9.87
CA ILE A 171 7.91 5.10 8.44
C ILE A 171 8.26 6.58 8.23
N GLU A 172 9.56 6.88 8.17
CA GLU A 172 10.03 8.21 7.79
C GLU A 172 9.72 8.43 6.30
N TYR A 173 8.70 9.24 6.01
CA TYR A 173 8.50 9.79 4.68
C TYR A 173 9.47 10.97 4.48
N ILE A 174 10.69 10.67 4.03
CA ILE A 174 11.69 11.69 3.71
C ILE A 174 11.28 12.33 2.38
N LEU A 175 10.62 13.49 2.45
CA LEU A 175 10.49 14.38 1.30
C LEU A 175 11.90 14.84 0.87
N PRO A 176 12.26 14.76 -0.42
CA PRO A 176 13.54 15.29 -0.89
C PRO A 176 13.61 16.79 -0.56
N PRO A 177 14.79 17.29 -0.13
CA PRO A 177 14.93 18.69 0.25
C PRO A 177 14.67 19.59 -0.96
N HIS A 178 13.52 20.28 -0.96
CA HIS A 178 13.26 21.35 -1.91
C HIS A 178 14.13 22.55 -1.51
N LYS A 179 15.21 22.81 -2.26
CA LYS A 179 16.07 23.98 -2.04
C LYS A 179 15.21 25.25 -2.19
N GLY A 180 14.82 25.86 -1.07
CA GLY A 180 14.05 27.11 -1.12
C GLY A 180 13.53 27.63 0.23
N ASN A 181 13.16 26.77 1.18
CA ASN A 181 12.58 27.25 2.44
C ASN A 181 13.44 26.80 3.62
N GLY A 182 13.93 27.77 4.40
CA GLY A 182 15.00 27.62 5.40
C GLY A 182 14.65 26.82 6.66
N PHE A 183 14.18 25.58 6.51
CA PHE A 183 14.08 24.63 7.62
C PHE A 183 15.33 23.74 7.66
N SER A 184 16.04 23.79 8.78
CA SER A 184 17.23 22.96 9.04
C SER A 184 16.82 21.52 9.31
N THR A 185 17.44 20.58 8.61
CA THR A 185 17.29 19.13 8.81
C THR A 185 17.92 18.71 10.14
N MET A 186 17.12 18.20 11.09
CA MET A 186 17.62 17.51 12.29
C MET A 186 18.15 16.11 11.93
N PRO A 187 19.17 15.58 12.63
CA PRO A 187 19.74 14.27 12.34
C PRO A 187 18.79 13.13 12.77
N ALA A 188 18.67 12.11 11.92
CA ALA A 188 17.89 10.90 12.17
C ALA A 188 18.49 10.08 13.34
N LEU A 189 17.65 9.70 14.31
CA LEU A 189 18.04 8.80 15.40
C LEU A 189 18.21 7.38 14.85
N THR A 190 19.44 6.92 14.73
CA THR A 190 19.73 5.52 14.38
C THR A 190 19.57 4.64 15.63
N ARG A 191 18.47 3.89 15.73
CA ARG A 191 18.40 2.72 16.63
C ARG A 191 18.14 1.46 15.82
N LYS A 192 19.10 0.53 15.89
CA LYS A 192 18.96 -0.83 15.35
C LYS A 192 18.11 -1.65 16.32
N THR A 193 16.98 -2.16 15.87
CA THR A 193 16.27 -3.26 16.52
C THR A 193 16.53 -4.53 15.69
N VAL A 194 17.07 -5.56 16.35
CA VAL A 194 17.21 -6.90 15.78
C VAL A 194 15.90 -7.62 16.07
N ILE A 195 15.24 -8.12 15.02
CA ILE A 195 14.05 -8.96 15.13
C ILE A 195 14.55 -10.39 15.18
N GLU A 196 14.38 -11.07 16.32
CA GLU A 196 14.57 -12.53 16.41
C GLU A 196 13.22 -13.23 16.24
N ASP A 197 13.24 -14.29 15.43
CA ASP A 197 12.09 -15.14 15.13
C ASP A 197 11.85 -16.10 16.30
N ILE A 198 10.70 -15.96 16.99
CA ILE A 198 10.34 -16.77 18.17
C ILE A 198 9.30 -17.85 17.79
N SER A 199 9.16 -18.18 16.50
CA SER A 199 8.16 -19.16 16.04
C SER A 199 8.38 -20.60 16.52
N ASP A 200 9.58 -20.98 17.00
CA ASP A 200 9.92 -22.39 17.30
C ASP A 200 9.97 -22.78 18.80
N GLN A 201 9.60 -21.91 19.74
CA GLN A 201 9.57 -22.29 21.18
C GLN A 201 8.18 -22.81 21.61
N THR A 202 7.74 -23.93 21.04
CA THR A 202 6.70 -24.78 21.65
C THR A 202 7.32 -26.07 22.18
N GLY A 203 7.86 -26.00 23.39
CA GLY A 203 8.15 -27.18 24.21
C GLY A 203 6.94 -27.51 25.13
N PRO A 204 6.61 -28.79 25.34
CA PRO A 204 5.42 -29.17 26.10
C PRO A 204 5.66 -29.03 27.60
N ILE A 205 4.82 -28.25 28.28
CA ILE A 205 4.76 -28.25 29.75
C ILE A 205 3.74 -29.32 30.15
N VAL A 206 4.21 -30.57 30.27
CA VAL A 206 3.57 -31.62 31.07
C VAL A 206 4.61 -32.09 32.07
N GLU A 207 4.40 -31.76 33.35
CA GLU A 207 4.88 -32.54 34.49
C GLU A 207 4.13 -32.08 35.77
N GLU A 208 3.06 -32.81 36.11
CA GLU A 208 2.79 -33.26 37.50
C GLU A 208 3.79 -34.40 37.81
N PRO A 209 4.07 -34.86 39.06
CA PRO A 209 3.50 -34.57 40.40
C PRO A 209 4.64 -34.35 41.47
N GLN A 210 4.52 -34.27 42.80
CA GLN A 210 3.71 -34.89 43.86
C GLN A 210 3.38 -33.92 45.01
#